data_AF-E3Q842-F1
#
_entry.id   AF-E3Q842-F1
#
_cell.length_a   1.000
_cell.length_b   1.000
_cell.length_c   1.000
_cell.angle_alpha   90.00
_cell.angle_beta   90.00
_cell.angle_gamma   90.00
#
_symmetry.space_group_name_H-M   'P 1'
#
loop_
_entity.id
_entity.type
_entity.pdbx_description
1 polymer ?
#
loop_
_entity_poly.entity_id
_entity_poly.type
_entity_poly.pdbx_seq_one_letter_code
_entity_poly.pdbx_strand_id
1 'polypeptide(L)'
;MNGIARNAALTARKQLSAANFICRSCRQQRQRRHYTSNITPPPPAPPSAGYAALPSRRLISVAGPDAAKFLQGVITRDIASKEARARQTGFYAAFLNATGRVLHDVFIYPDLAGLGGDVAAESEQAGTRFLVEVDANEAERLAKHIKRYKLRAKLNVRLLATDEATVWHAWDDGGKPMTTDAALLSTVTRDPRTPELGYRLVHGRDTPPPLDLDATTEDSYTIRRYMQGVAEGQDEIIREHALPQETNMDYMNGIDYHKGCYVGQELTIRTKHRGVVRKRILPCMIYDVDRATPQTLQYRPEQDANHGPEGLPAETIPRETGIGRAGKRGRSAGKWLKGIGNVGLGLCRLEIMTDVVLPGEAAASTFDPADEFLLQWGGEDKSNAVKIKAFVPEWLRNGLASAQ
;
A
#
# COMPACT_ATOMS: atom_id res chain seq x y z
N MET A 1 -52.26 65.76 -46.12
CA MET A 1 -51.96 65.57 -47.56
C MET A 1 -50.49 65.20 -47.70
N ASN A 2 -50.24 63.98 -48.20
CA ASN A 2 -49.06 63.40 -48.89
C ASN A 2 -47.67 64.05 -48.66
N GLY A 3 -46.58 63.34 -48.38
CA GLY A 3 -46.29 61.91 -48.35
C GLY A 3 -44.77 61.69 -48.25
N ILE A 4 -44.40 60.66 -47.48
CA ILE A 4 -43.26 59.72 -47.63
C ILE A 4 -41.88 60.27 -48.04
N ALA A 5 -40.90 60.16 -47.12
CA ALA A 5 -39.63 59.47 -47.36
C ALA A 5 -38.93 59.17 -46.01
N ARG A 6 -38.53 57.91 -45.79
CA ARG A 6 -37.70 57.46 -44.65
C ARG A 6 -36.65 56.46 -45.12
N ASN A 7 -35.57 56.40 -44.34
CA ASN A 7 -34.40 55.50 -44.32
C ASN A 7 -33.22 55.93 -45.21
N ALA A 8 -31.94 55.93 -44.78
CA ALA A 8 -31.24 55.49 -43.57
C ALA A 8 -29.88 56.26 -43.51
N ALA A 9 -29.46 56.82 -42.37
CA ALA A 9 -28.48 56.31 -41.40
C ALA A 9 -26.98 56.35 -41.78
N LEU A 10 -26.26 57.20 -41.02
CA LEU A 10 -24.88 57.10 -40.50
C LEU A 10 -23.70 56.85 -41.45
N THR A 11 -22.83 57.87 -41.60
CA THR A 11 -21.38 57.67 -41.48
C THR A 11 -20.64 58.98 -41.15
N ALA A 12 -19.50 58.84 -40.49
CA ALA A 12 -18.41 59.81 -40.30
C ALA A 12 -18.44 60.69 -39.03
N ARG A 13 -17.68 60.26 -38.02
CA ARG A 13 -16.78 61.17 -37.29
C ARG A 13 -15.62 60.45 -36.59
N LYS A 14 -14.41 60.85 -37.03
CA LYS A 14 -13.14 61.03 -36.31
C LYS A 14 -12.40 59.80 -35.75
N GLN A 15 -11.34 59.45 -36.49
CA GLN A 15 -10.09 58.94 -35.93
C GLN A 15 -9.50 59.97 -34.95
N LEU A 16 -9.33 59.57 -33.69
CA LEU A 16 -8.33 60.07 -32.77
C LEU A 16 -7.80 58.87 -31.97
N SER A 17 -6.49 58.71 -32.01
CA SER A 17 -5.68 57.73 -31.27
C SER A 17 -6.08 57.61 -29.80
N ALA A 18 -6.45 56.40 -29.36
CA ALA A 18 -6.52 56.03 -27.96
C ALA A 18 -5.42 55.00 -27.69
N ALA A 19 -4.26 55.50 -27.25
CA ALA A 19 -3.25 54.66 -26.62
C ALA A 19 -3.89 54.04 -25.36
N ASN A 20 -3.93 52.70 -25.30
CA ASN A 20 -4.41 51.97 -24.13
C ASN A 20 -3.42 52.17 -22.97
N PHE A 21 -3.64 53.21 -22.15
CA PHE A 21 -2.89 53.41 -20.91
C PHE A 21 -3.34 52.37 -19.88
N ILE A 22 -2.65 51.23 -19.85
CA ILE A 22 -2.74 50.29 -18.74
C ILE A 22 -1.99 50.92 -17.56
N CYS A 23 -2.69 51.22 -16.46
CA CYS A 23 -2.09 51.73 -15.24
C CYS A 23 -0.93 50.81 -14.76
N ARG A 24 0.17 51.41 -14.28
CA ARG A 24 1.34 50.68 -13.78
C ARG A 24 0.99 49.67 -12.67
N SER A 25 0.00 49.98 -11.82
CA SER A 25 -0.47 49.03 -10.79
C SER A 25 -1.27 47.86 -11.37
N CYS A 26 -2.05 48.08 -12.44
CA CYS A 26 -2.75 47.01 -13.16
C CYS A 26 -1.76 46.11 -13.94
N ARG A 27 -0.61 46.65 -14.36
CA ARG A 27 0.47 45.89 -15.00
C ARG A 27 1.29 45.08 -13.99
N GLN A 28 1.44 45.56 -12.76
CA GLN A 28 2.05 44.82 -11.65
C GLN A 28 1.11 43.75 -11.06
N GLN A 29 -0.20 43.99 -10.98
CA GLN A 29 -1.16 42.97 -10.52
C GLN A 29 -1.39 41.81 -11.52
N ARG A 30 -0.95 41.95 -12.77
CA ARG A 30 -0.91 40.85 -13.75
C ARG A 30 0.37 40.00 -13.68
N GLN A 31 1.37 40.42 -12.92
CA GLN A 31 2.49 39.54 -12.59
C GLN A 31 2.13 38.72 -11.35
N ARG A 32 1.87 37.43 -11.59
CA ARG A 32 1.68 36.37 -10.60
C ARG A 32 0.48 36.56 -9.68
N ARG A 33 -0.73 36.40 -10.24
CA ARG A 33 -1.75 35.64 -9.52
C ARG A 33 -1.26 34.19 -9.44
N HIS A 34 -0.50 33.87 -8.40
CA HIS A 34 -0.36 32.48 -7.98
C HIS A 34 -1.76 32.03 -7.60
N TYR A 35 -2.41 31.25 -8.45
CA TYR A 35 -3.45 30.37 -7.99
C TYR A 35 -2.78 29.49 -6.93
N THR A 36 -3.12 29.69 -5.66
CA THR A 36 -2.85 28.72 -4.62
C THR A 36 -3.68 27.49 -4.97
N SER A 37 -3.11 26.57 -5.74
CA SER A 37 -3.63 25.21 -5.76
C SER A 37 -3.44 24.67 -4.34
N ASN A 38 -4.50 24.11 -3.75
CA ASN A 38 -4.44 23.43 -2.44
C ASN A 38 -3.67 22.10 -2.56
N ILE A 39 -2.54 22.08 -3.28
CA ILE A 39 -1.68 20.90 -3.37
C ILE A 39 -0.87 20.88 -2.09
N THR A 40 -1.25 20.00 -1.17
CA THR A 40 -0.41 19.65 -0.01
C THR A 40 0.95 19.21 -0.55
N PRO A 41 2.07 19.81 -0.09
CA PRO A 41 3.38 19.33 -0.49
C PRO A 41 3.53 17.86 -0.07
N PRO A 42 4.21 17.03 -0.87
CA PRO A 42 4.38 15.64 -0.49
C PRO A 42 5.27 15.56 0.77
N PRO A 43 5.15 14.45 1.52
CA PRO A 43 5.92 14.26 2.74
C PRO A 43 7.44 14.30 2.50
N PRO A 44 8.24 14.66 3.52
CA PRO A 44 9.70 14.61 3.39
C PRO A 44 10.19 13.18 3.19
N ALA A 45 11.45 13.05 2.76
CA ALA A 45 12.06 11.74 2.59
C ALA A 45 12.15 11.03 3.95
N PRO A 46 11.85 9.72 4.02
CA PRO A 46 11.94 8.99 5.28
C PRO A 46 13.36 9.05 5.85
N PRO A 47 13.53 9.29 7.16
CA PRO A 47 14.85 9.22 7.78
C PRO A 47 15.40 7.78 7.74
N SER A 48 16.71 7.64 7.85
CA SER A 48 17.39 6.33 7.89
C SER A 48 17.09 5.55 9.17
N ALA A 49 16.70 6.23 10.24
CA ALA A 49 16.26 5.62 11.49
C ALA A 49 15.10 6.42 12.07
N GLY A 50 14.15 5.74 12.70
CA GLY A 50 12.99 6.39 13.30
C GLY A 50 11.87 5.41 13.64
N TYR A 51 10.81 5.93 14.23
CA TYR A 51 9.60 5.16 14.52
C TYR A 51 8.33 5.96 14.25
N ALA A 52 7.27 5.27 13.81
CA ALA A 52 5.99 5.87 13.46
C ALA A 52 4.83 5.11 14.12
N ALA A 53 3.83 5.85 14.60
CA ALA A 53 2.52 5.29 14.92
C ALA A 53 1.83 4.88 13.61
N LEU A 54 1.10 3.77 13.64
CA LEU A 54 0.31 3.28 12.51
C LEU A 54 -1.19 3.40 12.80
N PRO A 55 -1.79 4.61 12.79
CA PRO A 55 -3.22 4.80 13.04
C PRO A 55 -4.09 4.14 11.95
N SER A 56 -3.54 3.84 10.77
CA SER A 56 -4.20 3.03 9.75
C SER A 56 -4.38 1.55 10.14
N ARG A 57 -3.87 1.13 11.30
CA ARG A 57 -3.93 -0.25 11.80
C ARG A 57 -4.65 -0.33 13.14
N ARG A 58 -5.44 -1.39 13.33
CA ARG A 58 -6.22 -1.66 14.55
C ARG A 58 -6.08 -3.10 14.99
N LEU A 59 -6.28 -3.33 16.28
CA LEU A 59 -6.10 -4.63 16.92
C LEU A 59 -7.44 -5.24 17.34
N ILE A 60 -7.64 -6.50 17.00
CA ILE A 60 -8.78 -7.32 17.44
C ILE A 60 -8.22 -8.41 18.35
N SER A 61 -8.65 -8.43 19.61
CA SER A 61 -8.44 -9.54 20.52
C SER A 61 -9.28 -10.74 20.12
N VAL A 62 -8.65 -11.90 20.00
CA VAL A 62 -9.27 -13.21 19.80
C VAL A 62 -8.76 -14.14 20.90
N ALA A 63 -9.60 -14.41 21.89
CA ALA A 63 -9.18 -15.08 23.13
C ALA A 63 -10.16 -16.18 23.56
N GLY A 64 -9.62 -17.32 24.01
CA GLY A 64 -10.37 -18.48 24.49
C GLY A 64 -9.69 -19.80 24.13
N PRO A 65 -10.12 -20.93 24.73
CA PRO A 65 -9.48 -22.23 24.54
C PRO A 65 -9.49 -22.72 23.08
N ASP A 66 -10.46 -22.30 22.27
CA ASP A 66 -10.53 -22.68 20.85
C ASP A 66 -9.85 -21.66 19.91
N ALA A 67 -9.26 -20.57 20.41
CA ALA A 67 -8.74 -19.48 19.59
C ALA A 67 -7.67 -19.93 18.58
N ALA A 68 -6.64 -20.67 19.02
CA ALA A 68 -5.58 -21.17 18.14
C ALA A 68 -6.14 -22.11 17.07
N LYS A 69 -7.02 -23.05 17.46
CA LYS A 69 -7.63 -24.00 16.53
C LYS A 69 -8.51 -23.29 15.49
N PHE A 70 -9.27 -22.30 15.91
CA PHE A 70 -10.09 -21.49 15.02
C PHE A 70 -9.21 -20.73 14.02
N LEU A 71 -8.23 -19.96 14.51
CA LEU A 71 -7.31 -19.17 13.67
C LEU A 71 -6.55 -20.06 12.69
N GLN A 72 -6.06 -21.22 13.14
CA GLN A 72 -5.36 -22.20 12.29
C GLN A 72 -6.18 -22.58 11.06
N GLY A 73 -7.51 -22.68 11.17
CA GLY A 73 -8.39 -23.05 10.06
C GLY A 73 -8.82 -21.90 9.14
N VAL A 74 -8.53 -20.64 9.47
CA VAL A 74 -9.04 -19.48 8.72
C VAL A 74 -7.96 -18.52 8.20
N ILE A 75 -6.71 -18.70 8.64
CA ILE A 75 -5.57 -17.89 8.15
C ILE A 75 -4.60 -18.71 7.31
N THR A 76 -3.88 -18.05 6.40
CA THR A 76 -2.93 -18.67 5.46
C THR A 76 -1.61 -19.16 6.06
N ARG A 77 -1.26 -18.68 7.26
CA ARG A 77 -0.01 -19.03 7.96
C ARG A 77 -0.27 -19.96 9.14
N ASP A 78 0.66 -20.84 9.48
CA ASP A 78 0.49 -21.70 10.67
C ASP A 78 0.41 -20.82 11.93
N ILE A 79 -0.34 -21.22 12.96
CA ILE A 79 -0.40 -20.55 14.27
C ILE A 79 0.80 -20.93 15.16
N ALA A 80 1.36 -22.13 14.97
CA ALA A 80 2.52 -22.65 15.69
C ALA A 80 3.82 -22.46 14.90
N SER A 81 4.95 -22.28 15.61
CA SER A 81 6.30 -22.35 15.02
C SER A 81 6.77 -23.80 14.93
N LYS A 82 7.69 -24.10 14.00
CA LYS A 82 8.28 -25.45 13.89
C LYS A 82 9.22 -25.75 15.05
N GLU A 83 9.79 -24.71 15.66
CA GLU A 83 10.82 -24.76 16.69
C GLU A 83 10.25 -24.74 18.12
N ALA A 84 9.03 -24.23 18.30
CA ALA A 84 8.35 -24.14 19.59
C ALA A 84 6.85 -24.41 19.46
N ARG A 85 6.26 -25.12 20.44
CA ARG A 85 4.81 -25.39 20.52
C ARG A 85 3.94 -24.12 20.48
N ALA A 86 4.50 -22.96 20.82
CA ALA A 86 3.84 -21.65 20.73
C ALA A 86 4.81 -20.59 20.18
N ARG A 87 4.33 -19.74 19.28
CA ARG A 87 5.08 -18.56 18.82
C ARG A 87 5.20 -17.53 19.93
N GLN A 88 6.34 -16.83 19.95
CA GLN A 88 6.62 -15.71 20.86
C GLN A 88 6.56 -14.36 20.17
N THR A 89 6.67 -14.34 18.84
CA THR A 89 6.63 -13.14 18.01
C THR A 89 5.47 -13.21 17.03
N GLY A 90 5.09 -12.05 16.52
CA GLY A 90 4.04 -11.96 15.51
C GLY A 90 4.47 -12.51 14.15
N PHE A 91 3.47 -12.73 13.30
CA PHE A 91 3.69 -13.19 11.93
C PHE A 91 2.64 -12.62 10.98
N TYR A 92 3.02 -12.52 9.70
CA TYR A 92 2.14 -12.05 8.64
C TYR A 92 1.28 -13.20 8.10
N ALA A 93 0.02 -12.93 7.81
CA ALA A 93 -0.94 -13.87 7.26
C ALA A 93 -2.04 -13.14 6.50
N ALA A 94 -3.00 -13.90 5.96
CA ALA A 94 -4.22 -13.35 5.40
C ALA A 94 -5.44 -14.20 5.77
N PHE A 95 -6.59 -13.54 5.86
CA PHE A 95 -7.89 -14.19 5.74
C PHE A 95 -8.28 -14.26 4.27
N LEU A 96 -8.72 -15.42 3.80
CA LEU A 96 -9.21 -15.60 2.43
C LEU A 96 -10.71 -15.87 2.43
N ASN A 97 -11.36 -15.59 1.30
CA ASN A 97 -12.69 -16.12 1.04
C ASN A 97 -12.62 -17.58 0.57
N ALA A 98 -13.77 -18.26 0.51
CA ALA A 98 -13.83 -19.67 0.12
C ALA A 98 -13.28 -19.95 -1.28
N THR A 99 -13.24 -18.95 -2.17
CA THR A 99 -12.67 -19.12 -3.50
C THR A 99 -11.13 -19.02 -3.50
N GLY A 100 -10.52 -18.48 -2.45
CA GLY A 100 -9.08 -18.25 -2.32
C GLY A 100 -8.61 -16.82 -2.63
N ARG A 101 -9.49 -15.81 -2.55
CA ARG A 101 -9.11 -14.38 -2.70
C ARG A 101 -8.93 -13.72 -1.34
N VAL A 102 -8.02 -12.76 -1.26
CA VAL A 102 -7.70 -12.06 -0.01
C VAL A 102 -8.91 -11.25 0.46
N LEU A 103 -9.31 -11.47 1.72
CA LEU A 103 -10.23 -10.60 2.43
C LEU A 103 -9.47 -9.49 3.15
N HIS A 104 -8.48 -9.90 3.95
CA HIS A 104 -7.69 -9.03 4.81
C HIS A 104 -6.27 -9.56 4.93
N ASP A 105 -5.28 -8.70 4.73
CA ASP A 105 -3.91 -8.89 5.18
C ASP A 105 -3.82 -8.57 6.68
N VAL A 106 -3.18 -9.46 7.44
CA VAL A 106 -3.15 -9.34 8.90
C VAL A 106 -1.78 -9.68 9.47
N PHE A 107 -1.49 -9.08 10.61
CA PHE A 107 -0.47 -9.59 11.51
C PHE A 107 -1.14 -10.27 12.69
N ILE A 108 -0.62 -11.41 13.11
CA ILE A 108 -1.12 -12.14 14.28
C ILE A 108 -0.02 -12.12 15.34
N TYR A 109 -0.35 -11.63 16.53
CA TYR A 109 0.54 -11.56 17.68
C TYR A 109 0.02 -12.45 18.81
N PRO A 110 0.88 -13.27 19.45
CA PRO A 110 0.55 -13.87 20.73
C PRO A 110 0.33 -12.77 21.78
N ASP A 111 -0.82 -12.78 22.47
CA ASP A 111 -1.11 -11.78 23.51
C ASP A 111 -0.54 -12.23 24.86
N LEU A 112 0.79 -12.13 24.99
CA LEU A 112 1.51 -12.51 26.20
C LEU A 112 1.24 -11.54 27.35
N ALA A 113 1.09 -10.24 27.04
CA ALA A 113 0.82 -9.19 28.01
C ALA A 113 -0.65 -9.11 28.46
N GLY A 114 -1.57 -9.81 27.78
CA GLY A 114 -2.99 -9.82 28.13
C GLY A 114 -3.72 -8.53 27.78
N LEU A 115 -3.25 -7.79 26.77
CA LEU A 115 -3.86 -6.54 26.30
C LEU A 115 -5.32 -6.72 25.85
N GLY A 116 -5.64 -7.93 25.38
CA GLY A 116 -6.95 -8.27 24.85
C GLY A 116 -8.09 -8.24 25.87
N GLY A 117 -7.80 -8.23 27.19
CA GLY A 117 -8.78 -8.26 28.27
C GLY A 117 -9.66 -9.53 28.31
N ASP A 118 -10.21 -9.82 29.49
CA ASP A 118 -11.22 -10.86 29.80
C ASP A 118 -11.14 -12.21 29.06
N VAL A 119 -10.23 -13.04 29.55
CA VAL A 119 -10.60 -14.41 29.93
C VAL A 119 -10.21 -14.53 31.40
N ALA A 120 -11.16 -14.93 32.25
CA ALA A 120 -10.88 -15.24 33.66
C ALA A 120 -9.56 -15.99 33.75
N ALA A 121 -8.68 -15.51 34.63
CA ALA A 121 -7.33 -15.99 34.88
C ALA A 121 -7.29 -17.41 35.48
N GLU A 122 -8.14 -18.31 35.01
CA GLU A 122 -8.05 -19.73 35.27
C GLU A 122 -7.15 -20.34 34.20
N SER A 123 -5.85 -20.14 34.42
CA SER A 123 -4.71 -20.69 33.67
C SER A 123 -4.31 -19.89 32.41
N GLU A 124 -3.23 -19.10 32.53
CA GLU A 124 -2.44 -18.60 31.40
C GLU A 124 -1.90 -19.77 30.57
N GLN A 125 -2.69 -20.28 29.64
CA GLN A 125 -2.22 -21.33 28.73
C GLN A 125 -1.78 -20.70 27.41
N ALA A 126 -0.51 -20.88 27.07
CA ALA A 126 0.05 -20.44 25.80
C ALA A 126 -0.82 -20.90 24.62
N GLY A 127 -1.11 -20.00 23.69
CA GLY A 127 -1.96 -20.29 22.53
C GLY A 127 -3.47 -20.07 22.74
N THR A 128 -3.88 -19.42 23.83
CA THR A 128 -5.30 -19.09 24.07
C THR A 128 -5.67 -17.65 23.77
N ARG A 129 -4.70 -16.74 23.61
CA ARG A 129 -4.95 -15.30 23.36
C ARG A 129 -4.08 -14.79 22.21
N PHE A 130 -4.71 -14.11 21.26
CA PHE A 130 -4.05 -13.51 20.12
C PHE A 130 -4.60 -12.11 19.84
N LEU A 131 -3.72 -11.22 19.37
CA LEU A 131 -4.11 -9.96 18.76
C LEU A 131 -4.01 -10.11 17.24
N VAL A 132 -5.08 -9.78 16.54
CA VAL A 132 -5.16 -9.72 15.09
C VAL A 132 -5.12 -8.27 14.68
N GLU A 133 -4.03 -7.89 14.02
CA GLU A 133 -3.91 -6.57 13.45
C GLU A 133 -4.38 -6.53 12.01
N VAL A 134 -5.20 -5.53 11.70
CA VAL A 134 -5.83 -5.33 10.40
C VAL A 134 -5.93 -3.84 10.09
N ASP A 135 -6.16 -3.51 8.82
CA ASP A 135 -6.53 -2.17 8.37
C ASP A 135 -7.68 -1.61 9.21
N ALA A 136 -7.52 -0.36 9.67
CA ALA A 136 -8.45 0.32 10.56
C ALA A 136 -9.87 0.42 9.96
N ASN A 137 -9.97 0.62 8.65
CA ASN A 137 -11.26 0.75 7.96
C ASN A 137 -11.99 -0.60 7.84
N GLU A 138 -11.28 -1.71 8.04
CA GLU A 138 -11.81 -3.07 7.91
C GLU A 138 -11.90 -3.81 9.24
N ALA A 139 -11.41 -3.23 10.33
CA ALA A 139 -11.35 -3.86 11.64
C ALA A 139 -12.72 -4.32 12.16
N GLU A 140 -13.75 -3.49 12.05
CA GLU A 140 -15.10 -3.89 12.42
C GLU A 140 -15.64 -5.02 11.54
N ARG A 141 -15.36 -4.97 10.24
CA ARG A 141 -15.81 -5.97 9.27
C ARG A 141 -15.18 -7.32 9.58
N LEU A 142 -13.88 -7.35 9.83
CA LEU A 142 -13.15 -8.56 10.20
C LEU A 142 -13.63 -9.10 11.57
N ALA A 143 -13.82 -8.24 12.58
CA ALA A 143 -14.34 -8.67 13.87
C ALA A 143 -15.73 -9.31 13.75
N LYS A 144 -16.63 -8.71 12.95
CA LYS A 144 -17.96 -9.30 12.65
C LYS A 144 -17.84 -10.61 11.86
N HIS A 145 -16.90 -10.70 10.93
CA HIS A 145 -16.61 -11.92 10.18
C HIS A 145 -16.19 -13.06 11.12
N ILE A 146 -15.19 -12.83 11.97
CA ILE A 146 -14.72 -13.81 12.96
C ILE A 146 -15.87 -14.23 13.88
N LYS A 147 -16.66 -13.27 14.40
CA LYS A 147 -17.83 -13.57 15.26
C LYS A 147 -18.86 -14.45 14.56
N ARG A 148 -19.16 -14.19 13.29
CA ARG A 148 -20.11 -14.98 12.48
C ARG A 148 -19.62 -16.41 12.28
N TYR A 149 -18.33 -16.60 11.99
CA TYR A 149 -17.77 -17.91 11.62
C TYR A 149 -17.19 -18.70 12.80
N LYS A 150 -17.13 -18.12 14.02
CA LYS A 150 -16.69 -18.87 15.21
C LYS A 150 -17.59 -20.05 15.54
N LEU A 151 -18.85 -20.05 15.10
CA LEU A 151 -19.84 -21.10 15.37
C LEU A 151 -19.85 -21.47 16.86
N ARG A 152 -19.55 -22.74 17.20
CA ARG A 152 -19.51 -23.26 18.57
C ARG A 152 -18.14 -23.10 19.25
N ALA A 153 -17.15 -22.51 18.58
CA ALA A 153 -15.84 -22.28 19.14
C ALA A 153 -15.94 -21.39 20.39
N LYS A 154 -15.35 -21.88 21.48
CA LYS A 154 -15.23 -21.20 22.76
C LYS A 154 -14.12 -20.15 22.67
N LEU A 155 -14.46 -19.04 22.03
CA LEU A 155 -13.63 -17.85 21.94
C LEU A 155 -14.48 -16.57 21.95
N ASN A 156 -13.87 -15.51 22.45
CA ASN A 156 -14.32 -14.14 22.48
C ASN A 156 -13.57 -13.33 21.43
N VAL A 157 -14.24 -12.31 20.88
CA VAL A 157 -13.69 -11.42 19.86
C VAL A 157 -14.01 -9.98 20.25
N ARG A 158 -12.98 -9.16 20.42
CA ARG A 158 -13.12 -7.77 20.87
C ARG A 158 -12.22 -6.86 20.04
N LEU A 159 -12.80 -5.82 19.45
CA LEU A 159 -12.01 -4.76 18.83
C LEU A 159 -11.49 -3.86 19.95
N LEU A 160 -10.17 -3.70 20.03
CA LEU A 160 -9.53 -2.87 21.05
C LEU A 160 -9.69 -1.40 20.70
N ALA A 161 -9.98 -0.56 21.68
CA ALA A 161 -9.95 0.89 21.54
C ALA A 161 -8.51 1.39 21.33
N THR A 162 -8.36 2.58 20.74
CA THR A 162 -7.04 3.12 20.36
C THR A 162 -6.19 3.53 21.56
N ASP A 163 -6.81 3.79 22.71
CA ASP A 163 -6.17 4.09 23.99
C ASP A 163 -5.75 2.82 24.77
N GLU A 164 -6.32 1.65 24.44
CA GLU A 164 -5.95 0.36 25.04
C GLU A 164 -4.65 -0.20 24.43
N ALA A 165 -4.52 -0.15 23.10
CA ALA A 165 -3.36 -0.67 22.40
C ALA A 165 -3.20 -0.05 21.00
N THR A 166 -1.96 0.30 20.67
CA THR A 166 -1.58 0.92 19.40
C THR A 166 -0.50 0.13 18.67
N VAL A 167 -0.48 0.26 17.35
CA VAL A 167 0.51 -0.38 16.47
C VAL A 167 1.53 0.66 16.06
N TRP A 168 2.80 0.27 16.10
CA TRP A 168 3.92 1.11 15.70
C TRP A 168 4.87 0.34 14.79
N HIS A 169 5.67 1.09 14.06
CA HIS A 169 6.76 0.54 13.27
C HIS A 169 8.04 1.33 13.52
N ALA A 170 9.16 0.63 13.65
CA ALA A 170 10.47 1.20 13.94
C ALA A 170 11.54 0.60 13.01
N TRP A 171 12.51 1.42 12.62
CA TRP A 171 13.60 1.00 11.74
C TRP A 171 14.89 1.74 12.04
N ASP A 172 16.01 1.11 11.66
CA ASP A 172 17.35 1.69 11.63
C ASP A 172 18.16 1.03 10.52
N ASP A 173 18.42 1.78 9.45
CA ASP A 173 19.20 1.32 8.28
C ASP A 173 20.68 1.09 8.61
N GLY A 174 21.17 1.64 9.74
CA GLY A 174 22.50 1.37 10.28
C GLY A 174 22.66 -0.03 10.88
N GLY A 175 21.57 -0.81 10.94
CA GLY A 175 21.62 -2.21 11.37
C GLY A 175 21.84 -2.39 12.87
N LYS A 176 21.72 -1.34 13.68
CA LYS A 176 21.72 -1.50 15.14
C LYS A 176 20.49 -2.32 15.51
N PRO A 177 20.65 -3.45 16.22
CA PRO A 177 19.51 -4.15 16.78
C PRO A 177 18.72 -3.17 17.62
N MET A 178 17.39 -3.16 17.46
CA MET A 178 16.54 -2.30 18.27
C MET A 178 16.64 -2.76 19.73
N THR A 179 17.46 -2.08 20.53
CA THR A 179 17.59 -2.32 21.97
C THR A 179 16.38 -1.70 22.64
N THR A 180 15.35 -2.51 22.82
CA THR A 180 14.20 -2.14 23.65
C THR A 180 14.22 -3.01 24.87
N ASP A 181 13.96 -2.40 26.02
CA ASP A 181 13.64 -3.19 27.19
C ASP A 181 12.32 -3.93 26.88
N ALA A 182 12.43 -5.24 26.62
CA ALA A 182 11.31 -6.08 26.26
C ALA A 182 10.21 -6.05 27.34
N ALA A 183 10.53 -5.63 28.57
CA ALA A 183 9.56 -5.42 29.63
C ALA A 183 8.60 -4.24 29.38
N LEU A 184 8.96 -3.27 28.53
CA LEU A 184 8.17 -2.06 28.24
C LEU A 184 7.29 -2.17 26.99
N LEU A 185 7.53 -3.18 26.14
CA LEU A 185 6.78 -3.41 24.90
C LEU A 185 6.00 -4.72 24.99
N SER A 186 4.71 -4.66 24.67
CA SER A 186 3.83 -5.83 24.77
C SER A 186 4.14 -6.89 23.71
N THR A 187 4.53 -6.45 22.51
CA THR A 187 5.05 -7.35 21.48
C THR A 187 6.02 -6.63 20.55
N VAL A 188 7.18 -7.23 20.31
CA VAL A 188 8.18 -6.78 19.33
C VAL A 188 8.37 -7.88 18.30
N THR A 189 8.20 -7.54 17.03
CA THR A 189 8.28 -8.50 15.92
C THR A 189 9.11 -7.90 14.82
N ARG A 190 10.21 -8.57 14.42
CA ARG A 190 10.89 -8.22 13.17
C ARG A 190 9.90 -8.39 12.03
N ASP A 191 9.74 -7.39 11.18
CA ASP A 191 8.78 -7.45 10.09
C ASP A 191 9.12 -8.66 9.19
N PRO A 192 8.22 -9.66 9.07
CA PRO A 192 8.50 -10.88 8.36
C PRO A 192 8.34 -10.74 6.85
N ARG A 193 7.81 -9.60 6.36
CA ARG A 193 7.52 -9.39 4.94
C ARG A 193 8.80 -9.15 4.15
N THR A 194 9.68 -8.28 4.64
CA THR A 194 11.01 -8.09 4.07
C THR A 194 12.03 -7.82 5.17
N PRO A 195 13.29 -8.26 5.01
CA PRO A 195 14.33 -8.00 5.99
C PRO A 195 14.68 -6.52 6.21
N GLU A 196 14.35 -5.66 5.26
CA GLU A 196 14.76 -4.24 5.22
C GLU A 196 13.74 -3.29 5.86
N LEU A 197 12.53 -3.77 6.20
CA LEU A 197 11.50 -2.89 6.75
C LEU A 197 11.78 -2.48 8.20
N GLY A 198 12.20 -3.40 9.06
CA GLY A 198 12.48 -3.13 10.46
C GLY A 198 11.60 -3.96 11.40
N TYR A 199 10.96 -3.32 12.36
CA TYR A 199 10.24 -3.94 13.46
C TYR A 199 8.83 -3.39 13.60
N ARG A 200 7.90 -4.29 13.90
CA ARG A 200 6.51 -4.01 14.25
C ARG A 200 6.31 -4.17 15.74
N LEU A 201 5.66 -3.18 16.35
CA LEU A 201 5.47 -3.10 17.79
C LEU A 201 3.98 -2.99 18.12
N VAL A 202 3.56 -3.70 19.16
CA VAL A 202 2.27 -3.47 19.81
C VAL A 202 2.56 -2.87 21.19
N HIS A 203 1.97 -1.71 21.44
CA HIS A 203 2.17 -0.96 22.67
C HIS A 203 0.83 -0.77 23.41
N GLY A 204 0.73 -1.28 24.63
CA GLY A 204 -0.48 -1.25 25.46
C GLY A 204 -0.66 0.03 26.28
N ARG A 205 -0.22 1.19 25.78
CA ARG A 205 -0.43 2.49 26.43
C ARG A 205 -0.77 3.54 25.38
N ASP A 206 -1.42 4.61 25.83
CA ASP A 206 -1.73 5.81 25.02
C ASP A 206 -0.52 6.76 24.87
N THR A 207 0.69 6.24 25.06
CA THR A 207 1.94 7.00 24.93
C THR A 207 2.83 6.38 23.87
N PRO A 208 3.74 7.14 23.25
CA PRO A 208 4.75 6.56 22.36
C PRO A 208 5.57 5.48 23.07
N PRO A 209 5.99 4.42 22.36
CA PRO A 209 6.89 3.43 22.90
C PRO A 209 8.24 4.09 23.28
N PRO A 210 8.88 3.67 24.40
CA PRO A 210 10.14 4.26 24.86
C PRO A 210 11.31 3.75 24.01
N LEU A 211 11.46 4.28 22.81
CA LEU A 211 12.52 3.96 21.85
C LEU A 211 13.58 5.07 21.85
N ASP A 212 14.85 4.68 21.75
CA ASP A 212 15.96 5.61 21.48
C ASP A 212 16.07 5.88 19.97
N LEU A 213 14.99 6.44 19.42
CA LEU A 213 14.82 6.79 18.01
C LEU A 213 13.99 8.06 17.93
N ASP A 214 14.04 8.78 16.81
CA ASP A 214 13.19 9.94 16.58
C ASP A 214 11.82 9.52 16.05
N ALA A 215 10.78 10.19 16.56
CA ALA A 215 9.42 10.01 16.07
C ALA A 215 9.28 10.58 14.65
N THR A 216 8.53 9.88 13.80
CA THR A 216 8.20 10.31 12.44
C THR A 216 6.75 9.95 12.09
N THR A 217 6.35 10.19 10.84
CA THR A 217 4.99 10.04 10.34
C THR A 217 4.73 8.65 9.75
N GLU A 218 3.46 8.26 9.69
CA GLU A 218 3.01 7.06 8.96
C GLU A 218 3.35 7.15 7.46
N ASP A 219 3.41 8.36 6.89
CA ASP A 219 3.86 8.57 5.51
C ASP A 219 5.30 8.12 5.30
N SER A 220 6.20 8.39 6.25
CA SER A 220 7.59 7.91 6.18
C SER A 220 7.65 6.38 6.12
N TYR A 221 6.83 5.70 6.93
CA TYR A 221 6.68 4.25 6.87
C TYR A 221 6.08 3.78 5.53
N THR A 222 5.05 4.46 5.03
CA THR A 222 4.38 4.13 3.77
C THR A 222 5.32 4.26 2.57
N ILE A 223 6.10 5.35 2.50
CA ILE A 223 7.13 5.53 1.48
C ILE A 223 8.14 4.39 1.55
N ARG A 224 8.66 4.05 2.74
CA ARG A 224 9.60 2.93 2.90
C ARG A 224 9.01 1.60 2.40
N ARG A 225 7.73 1.32 2.68
CA ARG A 225 7.04 0.15 2.12
C ARG A 225 6.93 0.19 0.60
N TYR A 226 6.58 1.33 0.02
CA TYR A 226 6.49 1.49 -1.44
C TYR A 226 7.84 1.32 -2.11
N MET A 227 8.92 1.82 -1.51
CA MET A 227 10.27 1.59 -2.00
C MET A 227 10.66 0.10 -2.01
N GLN A 228 10.07 -0.69 -1.12
CA GLN A 228 10.30 -2.13 -0.99
C GLN A 228 9.28 -3.00 -1.74
N GLY A 229 8.25 -2.41 -2.35
CA GLY A 229 7.20 -3.18 -3.04
C GLY A 229 6.22 -3.90 -2.13
N VAL A 230 6.07 -3.44 -0.88
CA VAL A 230 5.27 -4.12 0.15
C VAL A 230 3.89 -3.49 0.27
N ALA A 231 2.87 -4.23 -0.15
CA ALA A 231 1.47 -3.84 -0.01
C ALA A 231 0.95 -4.08 1.42
N GLU A 232 0.11 -3.18 1.92
CA GLU A 232 -0.59 -3.27 3.21
C GLU A 232 -1.96 -2.60 3.13
N GLY A 233 -2.98 -3.25 3.68
CA GLY A 233 -4.35 -2.71 3.74
C GLY A 233 -5.15 -2.79 2.44
N GLN A 234 -6.43 -2.46 2.52
CA GLN A 234 -7.40 -2.70 1.44
C GLN A 234 -7.33 -1.68 0.30
N ASP A 235 -6.58 -0.61 0.52
CA ASP A 235 -6.25 0.36 -0.52
C ASP A 235 -5.23 -0.19 -1.53
N GLU A 236 -4.39 -1.12 -1.09
CA GLU A 236 -3.30 -1.68 -1.89
C GLU A 236 -3.61 -3.15 -2.26
N ILE A 237 -4.35 -3.86 -1.41
CA ILE A 237 -4.77 -5.24 -1.61
C ILE A 237 -6.29 -5.28 -1.80
N ILE A 238 -6.72 -5.30 -3.06
CA ILE A 238 -8.15 -5.24 -3.40
C ILE A 238 -8.90 -6.45 -2.83
N ARG A 239 -9.76 -6.19 -1.85
CA ARG A 239 -10.57 -7.20 -1.17
C ARG A 239 -11.40 -8.02 -2.15
N GLU A 240 -11.45 -9.33 -1.94
CA GLU A 240 -12.18 -10.33 -2.74
C GLU A 240 -11.73 -10.48 -4.21
N HIS A 241 -10.79 -9.66 -4.67
CA HIS A 241 -10.23 -9.74 -6.02
C HIS A 241 -8.77 -10.20 -6.02
N ALA A 242 -7.95 -9.71 -5.09
CA ALA A 242 -6.53 -10.01 -5.02
C ALA A 242 -6.28 -11.49 -4.72
N LEU A 243 -5.31 -12.08 -5.43
CA LEU A 243 -4.76 -13.39 -5.11
C LEU A 243 -3.55 -13.23 -4.18
N PRO A 244 -3.37 -14.11 -3.17
CA PRO A 244 -2.25 -14.02 -2.24
C PRO A 244 -0.87 -13.99 -2.93
N GLN A 245 -0.70 -14.76 -4.01
CA GLN A 245 0.56 -14.75 -4.76
C GLN A 245 0.73 -13.49 -5.62
N GLU A 246 -0.36 -12.88 -6.10
CA GLU A 246 -0.25 -11.60 -6.82
C GLU A 246 0.16 -10.46 -5.89
N THR A 247 -0.07 -10.59 -4.58
CA THR A 247 0.36 -9.62 -3.55
C THR A 247 1.70 -9.97 -2.92
N ASN A 248 2.41 -10.97 -3.43
CA ASN A 248 3.70 -11.48 -2.92
C ASN A 248 3.65 -12.11 -1.52
N MET A 249 2.48 -12.47 -0.99
CA MET A 249 2.38 -13.13 0.33
C MET A 249 3.14 -14.46 0.39
N ASP A 250 3.35 -15.12 -0.76
CA ASP A 250 4.16 -16.33 -0.89
C ASP A 250 5.66 -16.10 -0.62
N TYR A 251 6.16 -14.89 -0.90
CA TYR A 251 7.55 -14.50 -0.65
C TYR A 251 7.73 -13.61 0.59
N MET A 252 6.65 -13.06 1.13
CA MET A 252 6.62 -12.25 2.35
C MET A 252 6.27 -13.06 3.60
N ASN A 253 6.53 -14.37 3.59
CA ASN A 253 6.24 -15.29 4.70
C ASN A 253 4.76 -15.29 5.15
N GLY A 254 3.82 -14.91 4.27
CA GLY A 254 2.39 -14.80 4.57
C GLY A 254 1.60 -16.08 4.33
N ILE A 255 2.19 -17.08 3.68
CA ILE A 255 1.55 -18.37 3.36
C ILE A 255 2.42 -19.50 3.91
N ASP A 256 1.80 -20.47 4.57
CA ASP A 256 2.44 -21.76 4.84
C ASP A 256 1.82 -22.82 3.93
N TYR A 257 2.65 -23.44 3.07
CA TYR A 257 2.20 -24.51 2.17
C TYR A 257 2.20 -25.88 2.84
N HIS A 258 2.78 -26.01 4.02
CA HIS A 258 2.91 -27.27 4.76
C HIS A 258 1.95 -27.39 5.94
N LYS A 259 1.19 -26.34 6.26
CA LYS A 259 0.16 -26.39 7.31
C LYS A 259 -1.09 -27.18 6.88
N GLY A 260 -1.91 -27.52 7.86
CA GLY A 260 -3.21 -28.16 7.64
C GLY A 260 -4.23 -27.26 6.89
N CYS A 261 -5.42 -27.80 6.64
CA CYS A 261 -6.44 -27.14 5.84
C CYS A 261 -6.87 -25.78 6.41
N TYR A 262 -7.06 -24.81 5.53
CA TYR A 262 -7.63 -23.50 5.86
C TYR A 262 -8.55 -22.99 4.74
N VAL A 263 -9.41 -22.03 5.06
CA VAL A 263 -10.37 -21.46 4.09
C VAL A 263 -9.66 -20.88 2.87
N GLY A 264 -10.05 -21.30 1.66
CA GLY A 264 -9.50 -20.78 0.40
C GLY A 264 -8.14 -21.37 -0.01
N GLN A 265 -7.71 -22.46 0.63
CA GLN A 265 -6.43 -23.11 0.39
C GLN A 265 -6.32 -23.71 -1.02
N GLU A 266 -7.39 -24.30 -1.57
CA GLU A 266 -7.35 -25.07 -2.82
C GLU A 266 -6.78 -24.27 -3.98
N LEU A 267 -7.24 -23.03 -4.16
CA LEU A 267 -6.70 -22.17 -5.21
C LEU A 267 -5.25 -21.79 -4.94
N THR A 268 -4.93 -21.47 -3.68
CA THR A 268 -3.58 -21.07 -3.27
C THR A 268 -2.56 -22.17 -3.57
N ILE A 269 -2.87 -23.42 -3.21
CA ILE A 269 -2.03 -24.59 -3.49
C ILE A 269 -1.97 -24.89 -4.99
N ARG A 270 -3.11 -24.85 -5.69
CA ARG A 270 -3.15 -25.09 -7.14
C ARG A 270 -2.27 -24.10 -7.90
N THR A 271 -2.34 -22.82 -7.53
CA THR A 271 -1.50 -21.77 -8.12
C THR A 271 -0.02 -22.02 -7.83
N LYS A 272 0.35 -22.49 -6.63
CA LYS A 272 1.75 -22.80 -6.28
C LYS A 272 2.34 -23.94 -7.11
N HIS A 273 1.58 -25.02 -7.35
CA HIS A 273 2.13 -26.24 -7.99
C HIS A 273 1.86 -26.35 -9.48
N ARG A 274 0.82 -25.71 -10.00
CA ARG A 274 0.38 -25.86 -11.40
C ARG A 274 0.15 -24.53 -12.11
N GLY A 275 0.15 -23.43 -11.38
CA GLY A 275 -0.10 -22.10 -11.92
C GLY A 275 1.18 -21.33 -12.19
N VAL A 276 1.10 -20.40 -13.13
CA VAL A 276 2.13 -19.36 -13.31
C VAL A 276 1.56 -18.03 -12.82
N VAL A 277 2.24 -17.41 -11.86
CA VAL A 277 1.85 -16.11 -11.31
C VAL A 277 2.41 -15.02 -12.20
N ARG A 278 1.60 -14.56 -13.16
CA ARG A 278 2.00 -13.59 -14.18
C ARG A 278 1.94 -12.13 -13.72
N LYS A 279 1.09 -11.85 -12.73
CA LYS A 279 0.92 -10.51 -12.17
C LYS A 279 1.44 -10.48 -10.74
N ARG A 280 2.20 -9.46 -10.39
CA ARG A 280 2.63 -9.19 -9.01
C ARG A 280 2.55 -7.71 -8.71
N ILE A 281 2.29 -7.39 -7.45
CA ILE A 281 2.46 -6.02 -6.96
C ILE A 281 3.94 -5.69 -6.99
N LEU A 282 4.28 -4.59 -7.63
CA LEU A 282 5.64 -4.07 -7.75
C LEU A 282 5.71 -2.61 -7.30
N PRO A 283 6.85 -2.18 -6.74
CA PRO A 283 7.12 -0.77 -6.55
C PRO A 283 7.21 -0.07 -7.90
N CYS A 284 6.60 1.10 -7.98
CA CYS A 284 6.51 1.90 -9.19
C CYS A 284 6.95 3.33 -8.92
N MET A 285 7.59 3.95 -9.90
CA MET A 285 7.90 5.38 -9.92
C MET A 285 7.14 6.03 -11.06
N ILE A 286 6.47 7.15 -10.79
CA ILE A 286 5.90 8.00 -11.83
C ILE A 286 6.89 9.09 -12.22
N TYR A 287 6.83 9.50 -13.49
CA TYR A 287 7.68 10.54 -14.06
C TYR A 287 7.03 11.16 -15.29
N ASP A 288 7.61 12.27 -15.75
CA ASP A 288 7.00 13.09 -16.79
C ASP A 288 7.07 12.41 -18.13
N VAL A 289 6.06 12.68 -18.95
CA VAL A 289 6.01 12.21 -20.33
C VAL A 289 7.23 12.65 -21.14
N ASP A 290 7.79 13.82 -20.83
CA ASP A 290 8.94 14.41 -21.52
C ASP A 290 10.29 14.03 -20.88
N ARG A 291 10.29 13.30 -19.76
CA ARG A 291 11.51 12.89 -19.07
C ARG A 291 11.95 11.50 -19.52
N ALA A 292 13.27 11.30 -19.49
CA ALA A 292 13.86 10.00 -19.71
C ALA A 292 13.46 9.02 -18.60
N THR A 293 13.24 7.77 -18.99
CA THR A 293 12.91 6.67 -18.09
C THR A 293 13.91 6.57 -16.93
N PRO A 294 13.44 6.63 -15.66
CA PRO A 294 14.32 6.52 -14.50
C PRO A 294 14.98 5.14 -14.47
N GLN A 295 16.26 5.07 -14.08
CA GLN A 295 16.99 3.80 -13.99
C GLN A 295 16.95 3.20 -12.59
N THR A 296 16.74 4.02 -11.57
CA THR A 296 16.67 3.61 -10.17
C THR A 296 15.37 4.09 -9.55
N LEU A 297 14.80 3.27 -8.66
CA LEU A 297 13.65 3.65 -7.85
C LEU A 297 14.12 4.62 -6.77
N GLN A 298 13.54 5.83 -6.73
CA GLN A 298 13.89 6.86 -5.75
C GLN A 298 12.67 7.72 -5.41
N TYR A 299 12.45 7.94 -4.12
CA TYR A 299 11.51 8.96 -3.64
C TYR A 299 12.18 10.33 -3.65
N ARG A 300 11.54 11.35 -4.22
CA ARG A 300 12.15 12.68 -4.43
C ARG A 300 11.17 13.81 -4.09
N PRO A 301 11.03 14.15 -2.79
CA PRO A 301 10.11 15.18 -2.31
C PRO A 301 10.64 16.61 -2.44
N GLU A 302 11.87 16.82 -2.92
CA GLU A 302 12.45 18.16 -3.09
C GLU A 302 12.42 18.62 -4.57
N GLN A 303 12.06 17.73 -5.49
CA GLN A 303 12.01 18.02 -6.93
C GLN A 303 10.60 18.42 -7.42
N ASP A 304 9.68 18.70 -6.49
CA ASP A 304 8.24 18.92 -6.69
C ASP A 304 7.83 20.16 -7.48
N ALA A 305 8.77 20.91 -8.04
CA ALA A 305 8.42 21.87 -9.09
C ALA A 305 8.30 21.23 -10.48
N ASN A 306 8.84 20.01 -10.69
CA ASN A 306 9.06 19.47 -12.04
C ASN A 306 8.85 17.95 -12.16
N HIS A 307 7.75 17.38 -11.65
CA HIS A 307 7.32 16.04 -12.07
C HIS A 307 5.86 16.03 -12.57
N GLY A 308 5.67 16.58 -13.76
CA GLY A 308 4.58 16.28 -14.69
C GLY A 308 4.43 17.48 -15.62
N PRO A 309 3.80 17.39 -16.80
CA PRO A 309 3.06 18.57 -17.25
C PRO A 309 2.06 18.84 -16.11
N GLU A 310 2.35 19.84 -15.27
CA GLU A 310 1.61 20.27 -14.05
C GLU A 310 1.97 19.64 -12.67
N GLY A 311 3.01 18.80 -12.50
CA GLY A 311 3.44 18.42 -11.14
C GLY A 311 2.43 17.57 -10.34
N LEU A 312 1.76 16.61 -10.98
CA LEU A 312 0.69 15.82 -10.37
C LEU A 312 1.26 14.72 -9.46
N PRO A 313 1.01 14.75 -8.14
CA PRO A 313 1.52 13.73 -7.23
C PRO A 313 0.68 12.44 -7.37
N ALA A 314 1.29 11.31 -7.01
CA ALA A 314 0.78 9.95 -7.18
C ALA A 314 -0.59 9.70 -6.51
N GLU A 315 -0.90 10.48 -5.48
CA GLU A 315 -2.15 10.53 -4.73
C GLU A 315 -3.34 10.98 -5.60
N THR A 316 -3.07 11.75 -6.66
CA THR A 316 -4.11 12.25 -7.59
C THR A 316 -4.53 11.21 -8.62
N ILE A 317 -3.77 10.12 -8.77
CA ILE A 317 -4.03 9.07 -9.75
C ILE A 317 -5.10 8.13 -9.17
N PRO A 318 -6.27 7.98 -9.82
CA PRO A 318 -7.32 7.09 -9.34
C PRO A 318 -6.83 5.66 -9.21
N ARG A 319 -7.30 4.98 -8.16
CA ARG A 319 -7.03 3.55 -7.95
C ARG A 319 -7.52 2.75 -9.14
N GLU A 320 -6.82 1.66 -9.44
CA GLU A 320 -7.09 0.76 -10.56
C GLU A 320 -6.95 1.39 -11.97
N THR A 321 -6.37 2.59 -12.09
CA THR A 321 -6.02 3.18 -13.39
C THR A 321 -5.18 2.20 -14.20
N GLY A 322 -5.58 1.95 -15.45
CA GLY A 322 -4.92 0.99 -16.32
C GLY A 322 -3.54 1.46 -16.74
N ILE A 323 -2.55 0.57 -16.69
CA ILE A 323 -1.20 0.81 -17.21
C ILE A 323 -1.15 0.33 -18.66
N GLY A 324 -0.89 1.25 -19.59
CA GLY A 324 -0.73 0.99 -21.02
C GLY A 324 0.72 1.16 -21.49
N ARG A 325 1.07 0.55 -22.63
CA ARG A 325 2.34 0.85 -23.32
C ARG A 325 2.22 2.20 -24.04
N ALA A 326 3.20 3.08 -23.88
CA ALA A 326 3.23 4.35 -24.57
C ALA A 326 3.41 4.13 -26.09
N GLY A 327 2.61 4.82 -26.90
CA GLY A 327 2.69 4.74 -28.36
C GLY A 327 2.27 3.40 -29.00
N LYS A 328 1.86 2.40 -28.21
CA LYS A 328 1.49 1.06 -28.72
C LYS A 328 0.09 0.67 -28.20
N ARG A 329 -0.79 0.23 -29.11
CA ARG A 329 -2.02 -0.46 -28.70
C ARG A 329 -1.70 -1.90 -28.33
N GLY A 330 -2.30 -2.40 -27.25
CA GLY A 330 -2.08 -3.77 -26.84
C GLY A 330 -2.73 -4.12 -25.52
N ARG A 331 -2.38 -5.30 -25.02
CA ARG A 331 -2.82 -5.78 -23.71
C ARG A 331 -2.35 -4.81 -22.61
N SER A 332 -3.23 -4.54 -21.64
CA SER A 332 -2.88 -3.80 -20.44
C SER A 332 -1.69 -4.44 -19.72
N ALA A 333 -0.70 -3.61 -19.37
CA ALA A 333 0.52 -3.99 -18.65
C ALA A 333 0.27 -4.18 -17.15
N GLY A 334 -0.82 -3.62 -16.62
CA GLY A 334 -1.13 -3.69 -15.20
C GLY A 334 -2.18 -2.67 -14.78
N LYS A 335 -2.30 -2.49 -13.47
CA LYS A 335 -3.15 -1.48 -12.84
C LYS A 335 -2.39 -0.73 -11.75
N TRP A 336 -2.56 0.58 -11.67
CA TRP A 336 -2.12 1.39 -10.54
C TRP A 336 -2.94 1.04 -9.29
N LEU A 337 -2.31 1.02 -8.12
CA LEU A 337 -2.99 0.73 -6.86
C LEU A 337 -3.09 1.98 -5.99
N LYS A 338 -1.96 2.48 -5.50
CA LYS A 338 -1.85 3.66 -4.64
C LYS A 338 -0.42 4.18 -4.65
N GLY A 339 -0.22 5.45 -4.37
CA GLY A 339 1.11 6.03 -4.23
C GLY A 339 1.12 7.31 -3.40
N ILE A 340 2.32 7.83 -3.19
CA ILE A 340 2.64 9.03 -2.42
C ILE A 340 3.78 9.78 -3.11
N GLY A 341 3.64 11.09 -3.32
CA GLY A 341 4.59 11.89 -4.09
C GLY A 341 4.85 11.31 -5.48
N ASN A 342 6.04 10.75 -5.74
CA ASN A 342 6.41 10.18 -7.04
C ASN A 342 6.53 8.64 -7.06
N VAL A 343 6.19 7.96 -5.96
CA VAL A 343 6.32 6.49 -5.83
C VAL A 343 5.00 5.84 -5.42
N GLY A 344 4.86 4.56 -5.66
CA GLY A 344 3.68 3.80 -5.26
C GLY A 344 3.75 2.34 -5.67
N LEU A 345 2.60 1.69 -5.70
CA LEU A 345 2.44 0.28 -6.04
C LEU A 345 1.56 0.12 -7.28
N GLY A 346 1.95 -0.84 -8.13
CA GLY A 346 1.16 -1.27 -9.28
C GLY A 346 1.05 -2.79 -9.31
N LEU A 347 -0.13 -3.31 -9.68
CA LEU A 347 -0.30 -4.71 -10.05
C LEU A 347 0.18 -4.89 -11.49
N CYS A 348 1.43 -5.31 -11.64
CA CYS A 348 2.15 -5.34 -12.91
C CYS A 348 2.20 -6.76 -13.48
N ARG A 349 2.08 -6.87 -14.81
CA ARG A 349 2.42 -8.09 -15.53
C ARG A 349 3.92 -8.18 -15.68
N LEU A 350 4.50 -9.24 -15.14
CA LEU A 350 5.94 -9.43 -15.09
C LEU A 350 6.52 -9.53 -16.50
N GLU A 351 5.87 -10.29 -17.37
CA GLU A 351 6.31 -10.55 -18.76
C GLU A 351 6.19 -9.34 -19.71
N ILE A 352 5.58 -8.25 -19.24
CA ILE A 352 5.39 -7.01 -20.00
C ILE A 352 6.28 -5.89 -19.44
N MET A 353 6.26 -5.70 -18.12
CA MET A 353 6.89 -4.53 -17.48
C MET A 353 8.30 -4.80 -16.96
N THR A 354 8.75 -6.06 -16.95
CA THR A 354 10.01 -6.44 -16.32
C THR A 354 10.76 -7.51 -17.11
N ASP A 355 12.05 -7.62 -16.83
CA ASP A 355 12.96 -8.64 -17.32
C ASP A 355 12.76 -10.02 -16.65
N VAL A 356 11.80 -10.14 -15.73
CA VAL A 356 11.52 -11.42 -15.03
C VAL A 356 10.97 -12.44 -16.02
N VAL A 357 11.72 -13.54 -16.18
CA VAL A 357 11.29 -14.68 -16.97
C VAL A 357 10.53 -15.67 -16.09
N LEU A 358 9.29 -15.99 -16.47
CA LEU A 358 8.46 -16.94 -15.74
C LEU A 358 8.82 -18.39 -16.12
N PRO A 359 8.75 -19.35 -15.18
CA PRO A 359 9.07 -20.75 -15.46
C PRO A 359 8.27 -21.30 -16.64
N GLY A 360 8.95 -21.94 -17.60
CA GLY A 360 8.31 -22.54 -18.77
C GLY A 360 7.79 -21.56 -19.82
N GLU A 361 8.08 -20.26 -19.69
CA GLU A 361 7.49 -19.20 -20.53
C GLU A 361 8.52 -18.25 -21.17
N ALA A 362 9.78 -18.67 -21.35
CA ALA A 362 10.81 -17.84 -21.98
C ALA A 362 10.38 -17.28 -23.36
N ALA A 363 9.63 -18.06 -24.15
CA ALA A 363 9.12 -17.65 -25.46
C ALA A 363 7.89 -16.72 -25.42
N ALA A 364 7.28 -16.51 -24.24
CA ALA A 364 6.08 -15.68 -24.07
C ALA A 364 6.39 -14.30 -23.47
N SER A 365 7.66 -14.02 -23.11
CA SER A 365 8.06 -12.68 -22.68
C SER A 365 7.92 -11.70 -23.83
N THR A 366 7.24 -10.59 -23.58
CA THR A 366 7.11 -9.47 -24.53
C THR A 366 7.78 -8.21 -23.97
N PHE A 367 8.65 -8.39 -22.99
CA PHE A 367 9.40 -7.31 -22.37
C PHE A 367 10.42 -6.75 -23.37
N ASP A 368 10.40 -5.44 -23.53
CA ASP A 368 11.40 -4.67 -24.26
C ASP A 368 11.90 -3.56 -23.32
N PRO A 369 13.20 -3.45 -23.02
CA PRO A 369 13.72 -2.41 -22.14
C PRO A 369 13.49 -0.99 -22.68
N ALA A 370 13.18 -0.83 -23.98
CA ALA A 370 12.80 0.43 -24.58
C ALA A 370 11.30 0.75 -24.44
N ASP A 371 10.46 -0.19 -23.97
CA ASP A 371 9.04 0.08 -23.72
C ASP A 371 8.90 1.07 -22.55
N GLU A 372 8.15 2.14 -22.80
CA GLU A 372 7.67 3.07 -21.79
C GLU A 372 6.20 2.79 -21.49
N PHE A 373 5.78 3.07 -20.25
CA PHE A 373 4.40 2.83 -19.82
C PHE A 373 3.75 4.13 -19.35
N LEU A 374 2.43 4.20 -19.52
CA LEU A 374 1.63 5.39 -19.30
C LEU A 374 0.41 5.10 -18.43
N LEU A 375 0.12 6.01 -17.52
CA LEU A 375 -1.14 6.14 -16.81
C LEU A 375 -1.91 7.32 -17.40
N GLN A 376 -3.16 7.10 -17.78
CA GLN A 376 -4.04 8.15 -18.27
C GLN A 376 -5.37 8.11 -17.50
N TRP A 377 -5.82 9.25 -17.03
CA TRP A 377 -7.09 9.40 -16.32
C TRP A 377 -7.66 10.81 -16.52
N GLY A 378 -8.92 11.01 -16.17
CA GLY A 378 -9.64 12.25 -16.44
C GLY A 378 -10.74 12.06 -17.47
N GLY A 379 -11.48 13.15 -17.75
CA GLY A 379 -12.60 13.16 -18.69
C GLY A 379 -12.20 13.62 -20.09
N GLU A 380 -13.18 13.66 -20.99
CA GLU A 380 -12.98 14.10 -22.39
C GLU A 380 -12.40 15.53 -22.49
N ASP A 381 -12.73 16.41 -21.52
CA ASP A 381 -12.31 17.82 -21.51
C ASP A 381 -10.91 18.06 -20.93
N LYS A 382 -10.40 17.14 -20.08
CA LYS A 382 -9.07 17.20 -19.45
C LYS A 382 -8.56 15.80 -19.14
N SER A 383 -7.55 15.37 -19.89
CA SER A 383 -6.85 14.10 -19.71
C SER A 383 -5.49 14.35 -19.06
N ASN A 384 -5.31 13.80 -17.87
CA ASN A 384 -4.03 13.77 -17.17
C ASN A 384 -3.25 12.55 -17.63
N ALA A 385 -1.93 12.70 -17.78
CA ALA A 385 -1.07 11.61 -18.17
C ALA A 385 0.30 11.72 -17.50
N VAL A 386 0.77 10.60 -16.94
CA VAL A 386 2.15 10.45 -16.44
C VAL A 386 2.72 9.13 -16.92
N LYS A 387 4.04 9.09 -17.11
CA LYS A 387 4.72 7.81 -17.35
C LYS A 387 4.97 7.10 -16.03
N ILE A 388 5.10 5.78 -16.11
CA ILE A 388 5.33 4.90 -14.97
C ILE A 388 6.41 3.87 -15.31
N LYS A 389 7.24 3.53 -14.31
CA LYS A 389 8.17 2.41 -14.39
C LYS A 389 8.01 1.53 -13.16
N ALA A 390 7.89 0.23 -13.38
CA ALA A 390 7.93 -0.77 -12.32
C ALA A 390 9.38 -1.23 -12.08
N PHE A 391 9.68 -1.53 -10.83
CA PHE A 391 10.98 -2.07 -10.40
C PHE A 391 10.74 -3.41 -9.69
N VAL A 392 11.66 -4.35 -9.81
CA VAL A 392 11.56 -5.63 -9.11
C VAL A 392 12.55 -5.61 -7.95
N PRO A 393 12.09 -5.60 -6.68
CA PRO A 393 12.96 -5.63 -5.52
C PRO A 393 13.88 -6.84 -5.52
N GLU A 394 15.07 -6.70 -4.95
CA GLU A 394 16.07 -7.78 -4.89
C GLU A 394 15.53 -9.01 -4.14
N TRP A 395 14.85 -8.81 -3.01
CA TRP A 395 14.23 -9.90 -2.25
C TRP A 395 13.23 -10.71 -3.08
N LEU A 396 12.47 -10.05 -3.97
CA LEU A 396 11.51 -10.72 -4.84
C LEU A 396 12.21 -11.44 -5.99
N ARG A 397 13.25 -10.84 -6.58
CA ARG A 397 14.09 -11.51 -7.60
C ARG A 397 14.68 -12.79 -7.06
N ASN A 398 15.26 -12.75 -5.85
CA ASN A 398 15.84 -13.90 -5.19
C ASN A 398 14.78 -14.98 -4.91
N GLY A 399 13.61 -14.57 -4.42
CA GLY A 399 12.47 -15.48 -4.22
C GLY A 399 12.01 -16.17 -5.50
N LEU A 400 11.86 -15.42 -6.59
CA LEU A 400 11.46 -15.96 -7.90
C LEU A 400 12.52 -16.89 -8.50
N ALA A 401 13.81 -16.56 -8.37
CA ALA A 401 14.91 -17.39 -8.86
C ALA A 401 15.04 -18.70 -8.09
N SER A 402 14.84 -18.69 -6.76
CA SER A 402 14.87 -19.90 -5.93
C SER A 402 13.73 -20.88 -6.17
N ALA A 403 12.67 -20.44 -6.87
CA ALA A 403 11.49 -21.23 -7.20
C ALA A 403 11.52 -21.86 -8.60
N GLN A 404 12.52 -21.49 -9.42
CA GLN A 404 12.87 -22.14 -10.68
C GLN A 404 13.74 -23.37 -10.41
#